data_AF-B8KTB7-F1
#
_entry.id   AF-B8KTB7-F1
#
_cell.length_a   1.000
_cell.length_b   1.000
_cell.length_c   1.000
_cell.angle_alpha   90.00
_cell.angle_beta   90.00
_cell.angle_gamma   90.00
#
_symmetry.space_group_name_H-M   'P 1'
#
loop_
_entity.id
_entity.type
_entity.pdbx_description
1 polymer ?
#
loop_
_entity_poly.entity_id
_entity_poly.type
_entity_poly.pdbx_seq_one_letter_code
_entity_poly.pdbx_strand_id
1 'polypeptide(L)'
;MTIAEKMRQRLRLNRPSLRARARPPKQRTPLGQNFSAANLPVALSMPVCDTCGHVQYPPTELCGECLADTLVFRETDTQGTLLAKTELHHSVWEFFKRRMSKAPWPMGSVKLDAGPVVLAHLADNTLAPGQSVQVFSHTDASRSSVLIACDVSQPVGRREVRRALTEATGLTQIAVREKGI
;
A
#
# COMPACT_ATOMS: atom_id res chain seq x y z
N MET A 1 -17.45 -10.54 -33.88
CA MET A 1 -17.84 -10.67 -32.47
C MET A 1 -19.31 -11.06 -32.37
N THR A 2 -19.61 -12.18 -31.72
CA THR A 2 -20.96 -12.69 -31.46
C THR A 2 -21.70 -11.83 -30.42
N ILE A 3 -23.04 -11.93 -30.36
CA ILE A 3 -23.85 -11.27 -29.31
C ILE A 3 -23.38 -11.69 -27.91
N ALA A 4 -23.07 -12.98 -27.73
CA ALA A 4 -22.58 -13.52 -26.47
C ALA A 4 -21.23 -12.91 -26.04
N GLU A 5 -20.33 -12.65 -26.99
CA GLU A 5 -19.06 -11.95 -26.72
C GLU A 5 -19.28 -10.49 -26.31
N LYS A 6 -20.18 -9.77 -27.01
CA LYS A 6 -20.54 -8.39 -26.66
C LYS A 6 -21.16 -8.31 -25.26
N MET A 7 -22.04 -9.24 -24.91
CA MET A 7 -22.65 -9.32 -23.57
C MET A 7 -21.61 -9.60 -22.49
N ARG A 8 -20.69 -10.56 -22.71
CA ARG A 8 -19.59 -10.84 -21.77
C ARG A 8 -18.69 -9.62 -21.55
N GLN A 9 -18.33 -8.90 -22.61
CA GLN A 9 -17.52 -7.69 -22.50
C GLN A 9 -18.21 -6.61 -21.66
N ARG A 10 -19.51 -6.37 -21.88
CA ARG A 10 -20.30 -5.42 -21.07
C ARG A 10 -20.38 -5.83 -19.60
N LEU A 11 -20.63 -7.12 -19.33
CA LEU A 11 -20.68 -7.64 -17.96
C LEU A 11 -19.35 -7.50 -17.23
N ARG A 12 -18.21 -7.68 -17.90
CA ARG A 12 -16.89 -7.49 -17.31
C ARG A 12 -16.64 -6.05 -16.84
N LEU A 13 -17.19 -5.06 -17.53
CA LEU A 13 -17.13 -3.64 -17.15
C LEU A 13 -18.06 -3.35 -15.97
N ASN A 14 -19.34 -3.71 -16.09
CA ASN A 14 -20.40 -3.30 -15.16
C ASN A 14 -20.56 -4.18 -13.92
N ARG A 15 -20.03 -5.41 -13.92
CA ARG A 15 -20.05 -6.33 -12.77
C ARG A 15 -18.64 -6.71 -12.33
N PRO A 16 -17.99 -5.88 -11.48
CA PRO A 16 -16.66 -6.17 -10.95
C PRO A 16 -16.55 -7.55 -10.30
N SER A 17 -17.62 -8.02 -9.64
CA SER A 17 -17.68 -9.34 -8.99
C SER A 17 -17.46 -10.51 -9.94
N LEU A 18 -17.81 -10.38 -11.23
CA LEU A 18 -17.63 -11.43 -12.23
C LEU A 18 -16.21 -11.48 -12.82
N ARG A 19 -15.36 -10.47 -12.56
CA ARG A 19 -14.01 -10.41 -13.15
C ARG A 19 -13.15 -11.59 -12.68
N ALA A 20 -12.57 -12.32 -13.62
CA ALA A 20 -11.68 -13.45 -13.33
C ALA A 20 -10.43 -13.05 -12.55
N ARG A 21 -9.90 -11.85 -12.81
CA ARG A 21 -8.62 -11.37 -12.26
C ARG A 21 -8.78 -9.96 -11.68
N ALA A 22 -9.19 -9.86 -10.42
CA ALA A 22 -9.29 -8.57 -9.73
C ALA A 22 -7.91 -8.11 -9.23
N ARG A 23 -7.67 -6.79 -9.31
CA ARG A 23 -6.44 -6.12 -8.86
C ARG A 23 -6.78 -5.01 -7.86
N PRO A 24 -5.82 -4.56 -7.03
CA PRO A 24 -6.02 -3.44 -6.12
C PRO A 24 -6.37 -2.14 -6.86
N PRO A 25 -6.86 -1.10 -6.14
CA PRO A 25 -7.08 0.22 -6.72
C PRO A 25 -5.82 0.76 -7.41
N LYS A 26 -5.93 1.04 -8.72
CA LYS A 26 -4.79 1.42 -9.57
C LYS A 26 -4.73 2.91 -9.94
N GLN A 27 -5.79 3.68 -9.64
CA GLN A 27 -5.79 5.10 -9.94
C GLN A 27 -4.82 5.81 -8.97
N ARG A 28 -3.92 6.61 -9.54
CA ARG A 28 -2.93 7.41 -8.82
C ARG A 28 -2.85 8.77 -9.50
N THR A 29 -2.68 9.82 -8.70
CA THR A 29 -2.28 11.14 -9.18
C THR A 29 -0.83 11.09 -9.71
N PRO A 30 -0.36 12.11 -10.44
CA PRO A 30 1.05 12.22 -10.82
C PRO A 30 1.99 12.12 -9.60
N LEU A 31 1.68 12.79 -8.49
CA LEU A 31 2.44 12.66 -7.24
C LEU A 31 2.45 11.23 -6.68
N GLY A 32 1.31 10.52 -6.76
CA GLY A 32 1.26 9.11 -6.36
C GLY A 32 2.08 8.17 -7.25
N GLN A 33 2.24 8.52 -8.54
CA GLN A 33 3.15 7.80 -9.45
C GLN A 33 4.60 8.08 -9.10
N ASN A 34 4.96 9.34 -8.81
CA ASN A 34 6.29 9.73 -8.35
C ASN A 34 6.66 9.03 -7.04
N PHE A 35 5.72 8.96 -6.09
CA PHE A 35 5.89 8.19 -4.85
C PHE A 35 6.20 6.72 -5.12
N SER A 36 5.52 6.13 -6.11
CA SER A 36 5.78 4.75 -6.49
C SER A 36 7.16 4.56 -7.10
N ALA A 37 7.60 5.48 -7.98
CA ALA A 37 8.92 5.43 -8.60
C ALA A 37 10.05 5.63 -7.58
N ALA A 38 9.93 6.62 -6.69
CA ALA A 38 10.91 6.93 -5.65
C ALA A 38 11.15 5.77 -4.67
N ASN A 39 10.14 4.91 -4.49
CA ASN A 39 10.19 3.77 -3.58
C ASN A 39 10.66 2.45 -4.23
N LEU A 40 10.90 2.41 -5.55
CA LEU A 40 11.43 1.21 -6.22
C LEU A 40 12.83 0.76 -5.73
N PRO A 41 13.81 1.66 -5.54
CA PRO A 41 15.18 1.25 -5.23
C PRO A 41 15.45 0.98 -3.74
N VAL A 42 14.68 1.60 -2.82
CA VAL A 42 14.98 1.62 -1.38
C VAL A 42 13.88 0.95 -0.54
N ALA A 43 14.08 0.86 0.78
CA ALA A 43 13.05 0.34 1.69
C ALA A 43 11.88 1.31 1.82
N LEU A 44 12.19 2.58 2.08
CA LEU A 44 11.21 3.63 2.23
C LEU A 44 11.81 4.95 1.75
N SER A 45 11.08 5.67 0.91
CA SER A 45 11.40 7.03 0.52
C SER A 45 10.19 7.93 0.64
N MET A 46 10.40 9.07 1.29
CA MET A 46 9.36 10.07 1.55
C MET A 46 9.76 11.42 0.95
N PRO A 47 8.79 12.26 0.55
CA PRO A 47 9.04 13.66 0.23
C PRO A 47 9.59 14.38 1.47
N VAL A 48 10.69 15.11 1.29
CA VAL A 48 11.32 15.95 2.31
C VAL A 48 11.43 17.36 1.75
N CYS A 49 10.92 18.34 2.49
CA CYS A 49 11.05 19.75 2.12
C CYS A 49 12.51 20.18 2.18
N ASP A 50 13.03 20.76 1.10
CA ASP A 50 14.42 21.21 1.04
C ASP A 50 14.68 22.49 1.87
N THR A 51 13.62 23.21 2.22
CA THR A 51 13.69 24.45 3.01
C THR A 51 13.67 24.20 4.52
N CYS A 52 12.70 23.43 5.02
CA CYS A 52 12.52 23.22 6.46
C CYS A 52 12.82 21.79 6.94
N GLY A 53 13.14 20.86 6.04
CA GLY A 53 13.42 19.46 6.37
C GLY A 53 12.20 18.62 6.75
N HIS A 54 10.97 19.17 6.67
CA HIS A 54 9.76 18.43 7.02
C HIS A 54 9.56 17.22 6.10
N VAL A 55 9.42 16.04 6.70
CA VAL A 55 9.10 14.78 6.00
C VAL A 55 7.59 14.65 5.91
N GLN A 56 7.07 14.51 4.69
CA GLN A 56 5.63 14.63 4.45
C GLN A 56 4.99 13.32 3.98
N TYR A 57 3.79 13.06 4.50
CA TYR A 57 2.88 12.04 3.99
C TYR A 57 1.43 12.50 4.16
N PRO A 58 0.55 12.28 3.17
CA PRO A 58 0.84 11.81 1.82
C PRO A 58 1.66 12.82 1.00
N PRO A 59 2.20 12.43 -0.17
CA PRO A 59 2.87 13.36 -1.08
C PRO A 59 1.93 14.48 -1.55
N THR A 60 2.41 15.71 -1.47
CA THR A 60 1.74 16.95 -1.90
C THR A 60 2.71 17.83 -2.67
N GLU A 61 2.18 18.83 -3.37
CA GLU A 61 2.94 19.79 -4.16
C GLU A 61 3.66 20.84 -3.31
N LEU A 62 3.11 21.17 -2.13
CA LEU A 62 3.66 22.14 -1.19
C LEU A 62 3.93 21.48 0.16
N CYS A 63 4.92 22.00 0.87
CA CYS A 63 5.25 21.59 2.22
C CYS A 63 4.10 21.93 3.17
N GLY A 64 3.63 20.95 3.94
CA GLY A 64 2.57 21.14 4.94
C GLY A 64 2.94 22.04 6.13
N GLU A 65 4.24 22.30 6.35
CA GLU A 65 4.72 23.15 7.46
C GLU A 65 5.05 24.59 7.03
N CYS A 66 5.87 24.75 5.97
CA CYS A 66 6.40 26.06 5.59
C CYS A 66 5.88 26.58 4.23
N LEU A 67 5.03 25.80 3.54
CA LEU A 67 4.47 26.11 2.22
C LEU A 67 5.49 26.28 1.08
N ALA A 68 6.77 25.97 1.29
CA ALA A 68 7.75 25.87 0.21
C ALA A 68 7.33 24.78 -0.79
N ASP A 69 7.66 24.99 -2.06
CA ASP A 69 7.25 24.17 -3.20
C ASP A 69 8.28 23.11 -3.60
N THR A 70 9.45 23.12 -2.96
CA THR A 70 10.54 22.19 -3.27
C THR A 70 10.55 21.03 -2.27
N LEU A 71 9.94 19.92 -2.67
CA LEU A 71 9.98 18.65 -1.95
C LEU A 71 10.74 17.60 -2.77
N VAL A 72 11.76 17.01 -2.16
CA VAL A 72 12.62 16.00 -2.80
C VAL A 72 12.44 14.66 -2.09
N PHE A 73 12.31 13.59 -2.86
CA PHE A 73 12.28 12.24 -2.30
C PHE A 73 13.65 11.87 -1.74
N ARG A 74 13.69 11.49 -0.46
CA ARG A 74 14.91 11.01 0.22
C ARG A 74 14.63 9.66 0.86
N GLU A 75 15.66 8.83 0.99
CA GLU A 75 15.55 7.61 1.79
C GLU A 75 15.22 8.01 3.25
N THR A 76 14.28 7.30 3.86
CA THR A 76 13.72 7.66 5.16
C THR A 76 13.81 6.46 6.09
N ASP A 77 14.08 6.72 7.38
CA ASP A 77 14.07 5.66 8.40
C ASP A 77 12.72 4.92 8.38
N THR A 78 12.81 3.60 8.40
CA THR A 78 11.68 2.69 8.40
C THR A 78 11.05 2.53 9.77
N GLN A 79 11.73 2.92 10.85
CA GLN A 79 11.24 2.73 12.21
C GLN A 79 10.04 3.62 12.55
N GLY A 80 9.18 3.11 13.42
CA GLY A 80 8.06 3.85 13.96
C GLY A 80 7.30 3.08 15.04
N THR A 81 6.20 3.67 15.49
CA THR A 81 5.28 3.10 16.48
C THR A 81 3.89 2.93 15.89
N LEU A 82 3.31 1.74 16.00
CA LEU A 82 1.94 1.47 15.59
C LEU A 82 0.97 2.23 16.52
N LEU A 83 0.27 3.23 16.00
CA LEU A 83 -0.66 4.05 16.80
C LEU A 83 -2.01 3.37 16.96
N ALA A 84 -2.54 2.82 15.86
CA ALA A 84 -3.83 2.15 15.85
C ALA A 84 -3.82 1.00 14.84
N LYS A 85 -4.53 -0.07 15.19
CA LYS A 85 -4.85 -1.19 14.31
C LYS A 85 -6.31 -1.10 13.89
N THR A 86 -6.59 -1.33 12.62
CA THR A 86 -7.94 -1.38 12.05
C THR A 86 -8.11 -2.68 11.27
N GLU A 87 -9.17 -3.40 11.58
CA GLU A 87 -9.54 -4.63 10.89
C GLU A 87 -10.67 -4.35 9.91
N LEU A 88 -10.39 -4.46 8.61
CA LEU A 88 -11.40 -4.27 7.57
C LEU A 88 -12.18 -5.58 7.38
N HIS A 89 -13.46 -5.57 7.72
CA HIS A 89 -14.35 -6.73 7.55
C HIS A 89 -15.05 -6.77 6.18
N HIS A 90 -15.20 -5.61 5.53
CA HIS A 90 -15.95 -5.48 4.27
C HIS A 90 -15.25 -4.51 3.32
N SER A 91 -15.24 -4.86 2.02
CA SER A 91 -14.72 -3.98 0.97
C SER A 91 -15.56 -4.08 -0.29
N VAL A 92 -15.74 -2.94 -0.94
CA VAL A 92 -16.33 -2.83 -2.28
C VAL A 92 -15.34 -3.21 -3.39
N TRP A 93 -14.05 -3.30 -3.06
CA TRP A 93 -13.02 -3.73 -4.00
C TRP A 93 -12.88 -5.25 -3.97
N GLU A 94 -13.24 -5.88 -5.09
CA GLU A 94 -13.17 -7.34 -5.26
C GLU A 94 -11.82 -7.95 -4.93
N PHE A 95 -10.73 -7.19 -5.10
CA PHE A 95 -9.39 -7.63 -4.71
C PHE A 95 -9.29 -7.96 -3.22
N PHE A 96 -9.74 -7.05 -2.35
CA PHE A 96 -9.71 -7.21 -0.91
C PHE A 96 -10.87 -8.10 -0.44
N LYS A 97 -12.07 -7.92 -1.00
CA LYS A 97 -13.25 -8.73 -0.66
C LYS A 97 -12.98 -10.24 -0.72
N ARG A 98 -12.26 -10.71 -1.74
CA ARG A 98 -11.92 -12.14 -1.91
C ARG A 98 -10.92 -12.63 -0.86
N ARG A 99 -10.01 -11.76 -0.40
CA ARG A 99 -9.00 -12.06 0.61
C ARG A 99 -9.56 -12.06 2.02
N MET A 100 -10.60 -11.26 2.26
CA MET A 100 -11.28 -11.17 3.55
C MET A 100 -12.33 -12.27 3.77
N SER A 101 -12.32 -13.33 2.95
CA SER A 101 -13.27 -14.44 3.10
C SER A 101 -12.99 -15.31 4.34
N LYS A 102 -11.75 -15.31 4.83
CA LYS A 102 -11.31 -16.12 5.99
C LYS A 102 -11.02 -15.29 7.24
N ALA A 103 -10.50 -14.08 7.07
CA ALA A 103 -10.13 -13.19 8.16
C ALA A 103 -10.25 -11.72 7.73
N PRO A 104 -10.47 -10.77 8.66
CA PRO A 104 -10.43 -9.34 8.34
C PRO A 104 -9.07 -8.93 7.77
N TRP A 105 -9.05 -7.89 6.94
CA TRP A 105 -7.79 -7.35 6.39
C TRP A 105 -7.18 -6.35 7.37
N PRO A 106 -5.97 -6.59 7.90
CA PRO A 106 -5.39 -5.72 8.92
C PRO A 106 -4.68 -4.51 8.30
N MET A 107 -4.99 -3.34 8.85
CA MET A 107 -4.41 -2.04 8.52
C MET A 107 -3.95 -1.35 9.80
N GLY A 108 -3.07 -0.36 9.68
CA GLY A 108 -2.72 0.48 10.81
C GLY A 108 -2.24 1.86 10.43
N SER A 109 -2.30 2.77 11.39
CA SER A 109 -1.61 4.06 11.35
C SER A 109 -0.31 3.94 12.13
N VAL A 110 0.81 4.29 11.52
CA VAL A 110 2.14 4.20 12.14
C VAL A 110 2.73 5.59 12.21
N LYS A 111 3.13 6.03 13.42
CA LYS A 111 3.98 7.21 13.59
C LYS A 111 5.39 6.81 13.23
N LEU A 112 5.89 7.27 12.09
CA LEU A 112 7.31 7.10 11.76
C LEU A 112 8.14 7.98 12.69
N ASP A 113 9.32 7.49 13.05
CA ASP A 113 10.29 8.27 13.82
C ASP A 113 10.78 9.48 13.01
N ALA A 114 10.73 9.36 11.68
CA ALA A 114 10.97 10.44 10.73
C ALA A 114 9.91 11.57 10.74
N GLY A 115 8.81 11.43 11.48
CA GLY A 115 7.83 12.50 11.67
C GLY A 115 6.39 12.17 11.27
N PRO A 116 6.07 11.78 10.03
CA PRO A 116 4.68 11.67 9.62
C PRO A 116 3.98 10.43 10.18
N VAL A 117 2.64 10.47 10.23
CA VAL A 117 1.81 9.28 10.46
C VAL A 117 1.41 8.70 9.11
N VAL A 118 1.79 7.46 8.85
CA VAL A 118 1.50 6.75 7.59
C VAL A 118 0.39 5.73 7.76
N LEU A 119 -0.35 5.46 6.68
CA LEU A 119 -1.31 4.35 6.63
C LEU A 119 -0.64 3.16 5.95
N ALA A 120 -0.62 2.02 6.63
CA ALA A 120 0.05 0.82 6.16
C ALA A 120 -0.84 -0.42 6.27
N HIS A 121 -0.61 -1.38 5.37
CA HIS A 121 -1.07 -2.75 5.56
C HIS A 121 -0.22 -3.42 6.65
N LEU A 122 -0.82 -4.22 7.53
CA LEU A 122 -0.03 -4.96 8.52
C LEU A 122 0.37 -6.33 7.95
N ALA A 123 1.67 -6.64 7.99
CA ALA A 123 2.20 -7.94 7.56
C ALA A 123 1.80 -9.09 8.48
N ASP A 124 1.53 -8.76 9.75
CA ASP A 124 1.09 -9.70 10.77
C ASP A 124 -0.12 -9.11 11.53
N ASN A 125 -1.14 -9.94 11.75
CA ASN A 125 -2.34 -9.57 12.50
C ASN A 125 -2.10 -9.55 14.03
N THR A 126 -0.98 -10.08 14.52
CA THR A 126 -0.63 -10.05 15.94
C THR A 126 -0.10 -8.70 16.41
N LEU A 127 0.24 -7.79 15.47
CA LEU A 127 0.69 -6.44 15.81
C LEU A 127 -0.38 -5.67 16.58
N ALA A 128 0.04 -4.97 17.62
CA ALA A 128 -0.80 -4.25 18.56
C ALA A 128 -0.37 -2.78 18.68
N PRO A 129 -1.31 -1.85 18.92
CA PRO A 129 -1.00 -0.45 19.21
C PRO A 129 0.06 -0.31 20.33
N GLY A 130 0.96 0.67 20.18
CA GLY A 130 2.08 0.92 21.08
C GLY A 130 3.34 0.10 20.77
N GLN A 131 3.27 -0.90 19.90
CA GLN A 131 4.45 -1.66 19.51
C GLN A 131 5.35 -0.88 18.55
N SER A 132 6.66 -1.06 18.71
CA SER A 132 7.65 -0.65 17.72
C SER A 132 7.54 -1.53 16.48
N VAL A 133 7.57 -0.90 15.32
CA VAL A 133 7.42 -1.54 14.01
C VAL A 133 8.43 -0.98 13.03
N GLN A 134 8.62 -1.69 11.92
CA GLN A 134 9.23 -1.13 10.73
C GLN A 134 8.21 -1.01 9.61
N VAL A 135 8.27 0.09 8.87
CA VAL A 135 7.46 0.38 7.69
C VAL A 135 8.36 0.39 6.47
N PHE A 136 7.94 -0.32 5.44
CA PHE A 136 8.60 -0.30 4.15
C PHE A 136 7.58 -0.20 3.02
N SER A 137 8.08 0.15 1.86
CA SER A 137 7.33 0.18 0.61
C SER A 137 7.53 -1.12 -0.18
N HIS A 138 6.45 -1.57 -0.82
CA HIS A 138 6.54 -2.61 -1.84
C HIS A 138 5.50 -2.37 -2.93
N THR A 139 5.78 -2.86 -4.12
CA THR A 139 4.83 -2.86 -5.23
C THR A 139 3.74 -3.93 -5.06
N ASP A 140 2.49 -3.54 -5.23
CA ASP A 140 1.33 -4.44 -5.22
C ASP A 140 1.06 -5.10 -6.58
N ALA A 141 0.04 -5.96 -6.64
CA ALA A 141 -0.42 -6.59 -7.88
C ALA A 141 -0.94 -5.57 -8.92
N SER A 142 -1.12 -4.29 -8.62
CA SER A 142 -1.45 -3.21 -9.57
C SER A 142 -0.24 -2.38 -9.99
N ARG A 143 0.98 -2.77 -9.59
CA ARG A 143 2.23 -2.05 -9.82
C ARG A 143 2.31 -0.69 -9.14
N SER A 144 1.51 -0.46 -8.10
CA SER A 144 1.58 0.75 -7.28
C SER A 144 2.37 0.46 -6.01
N SER A 145 3.12 1.45 -5.51
CA SER A 145 3.72 1.35 -4.18
C SER A 145 2.62 1.40 -3.12
N VAL A 146 2.75 0.51 -2.13
CA VAL A 146 1.96 0.46 -0.90
C VAL A 146 2.91 0.38 0.29
N LEU A 147 2.46 0.88 1.44
CA LEU A 147 3.21 0.82 2.69
C LEU A 147 2.77 -0.40 3.50
N ILE A 148 3.75 -1.09 4.07
CA ILE A 148 3.57 -2.31 4.84
C ILE A 148 4.33 -2.15 6.15
N ALA A 149 3.67 -2.44 7.26
CA ALA A 149 4.25 -2.47 8.59
C ALA A 149 4.47 -3.91 9.05
N CYS A 150 5.62 -4.17 9.66
CA CYS A 150 5.98 -5.44 10.27
C CYS A 150 6.64 -5.21 11.63
N ASP A 151 6.85 -6.29 12.38
CA ASP A 151 7.59 -6.23 13.65
C ASP A 151 8.98 -5.60 13.47
N VAL A 152 9.44 -4.86 14.48
CA VAL A 152 10.73 -4.16 14.46
C VAL A 152 11.94 -5.10 14.33
N SER A 153 11.81 -6.39 14.64
CA SER A 153 12.89 -7.36 14.44
C SER A 153 13.15 -7.75 12.98
N GLN A 154 12.22 -7.44 12.06
CA GLN A 154 12.34 -7.83 10.65
C GLN A 154 13.39 -6.99 9.91
N PRO A 155 14.42 -7.55 9.26
CA PRO A 155 15.47 -6.76 8.63
C PRO A 155 15.02 -6.23 7.24
N VAL A 156 14.15 -5.20 7.23
CA VAL A 156 13.52 -4.68 6.00
C VAL A 156 14.49 -3.99 5.03
N GLY A 157 15.73 -3.74 5.43
CA GLY A 157 16.80 -3.33 4.51
C GLY A 157 17.06 -4.36 3.40
N ARG A 158 16.78 -5.65 3.67
CA ARG A 158 16.91 -6.75 2.71
C ARG A 158 15.67 -6.87 1.82
N ARG A 159 15.86 -6.76 0.50
CA ARG A 159 14.76 -6.79 -0.47
C ARG A 159 13.97 -8.09 -0.44
N GLU A 160 14.65 -9.22 -0.22
CA GLU A 160 14.05 -10.55 -0.12
C GLU A 160 13.10 -10.68 1.08
N VAL A 161 13.41 -10.01 2.20
CA VAL A 161 12.56 -9.97 3.39
C VAL A 161 11.31 -9.15 3.11
N ARG A 162 11.47 -7.95 2.54
CA ARG A 162 10.34 -7.11 2.10
C ARG A 162 9.42 -7.87 1.15
N ARG A 163 10.00 -8.60 0.20
CA ARG A 163 9.25 -9.42 -0.77
C ARG A 163 8.46 -10.51 -0.08
N ALA A 164 9.10 -11.29 0.79
CA ALA A 164 8.45 -12.41 1.49
C ALA A 164 7.28 -11.93 2.37
N LEU A 165 7.49 -10.86 3.15
CA LEU A 165 6.44 -10.25 3.97
C LEU A 165 5.25 -9.77 3.11
N THR A 166 5.53 -9.08 2.01
CA THR A 166 4.49 -8.60 1.08
C THR A 166 3.74 -9.77 0.42
N GLU A 167 4.44 -10.81 -0.01
CA GLU A 167 3.85 -12.00 -0.62
C GLU A 167 2.93 -12.74 0.37
N ALA A 168 3.31 -12.81 1.65
CA ALA A 168 2.51 -13.43 2.71
C ALA A 168 1.18 -12.73 2.96
N THR A 169 1.12 -11.40 2.80
CA THR A 169 -0.16 -10.65 2.88
C THR A 169 -1.09 -10.94 1.70
N GLY A 170 -0.57 -11.48 0.59
CA GLY A 170 -1.33 -11.67 -0.62
C GLY A 170 -1.39 -10.42 -1.52
N LEU A 171 -0.67 -9.35 -1.23
CA LEU A 171 -0.73 -8.07 -1.98
C LEU A 171 -0.11 -8.15 -3.38
N THR A 172 0.86 -9.05 -3.60
CA THR A 172 1.59 -9.16 -4.88
C THR A 172 0.85 -10.00 -5.93
N GLN A 173 -0.12 -10.82 -5.51
CA GLN A 173 -0.85 -11.73 -6.37
C GLN A 173 -2.20 -11.14 -6.78
N ILE A 174 -2.67 -11.44 -7.99
CA ILE A 174 -4.03 -11.06 -8.41
C ILE A 174 -5.09 -11.87 -7.63
N ALA A 175 -6.26 -11.28 -7.37
CA ALA A 175 -7.38 -12.02 -6.77
C ALA A 175 -8.12 -12.81 -7.86
N VAL A 176 -7.91 -14.11 -7.92
CA VAL A 176 -8.52 -14.97 -8.93
C VAL A 176 -9.94 -15.37 -8.50
N ARG A 177 -10.87 -15.44 -9.46
CA ARG A 177 -12.16 -16.11 -9.32
C ARG A 177 -12.24 -17.21 -10.37
N GLU A 178 -12.37 -18.45 -9.92
CA GLU A 178 -12.63 -19.59 -10.80
C GLU A 178 -13.93 -19.36 -11.58
N LYS A 179 -13.89 -19.66 -12.89
CA LYS A 179 -15.01 -19.42 -13.83
C LYS A 179 -15.44 -17.94 -13.95
N GLY A 180 -14.58 -16.98 -13.59
CA GLY A 180 -14.81 -15.57 -13.89
C GLY A 180 -14.70 -15.26 -15.39
N ILE A 181 -15.24 -14.10 -15.79
CA ILE A 181 -15.16 -13.55 -17.16
C ILE A 181 -14.04 -12.52 -17.33
#